data_AF-A0A1Y2D4B2-F1
#
_entry.id   AF-A0A1Y2D4B2-F1
#
_cell.length_a   1.000
_cell.length_b   1.000
_cell.length_c   1.000
_cell.angle_alpha   90.00
_cell.angle_beta   90.00
_cell.angle_gamma   90.00
#
_symmetry.space_group_name_H-M   'P 1'
#
loop_
_entity.id
_entity.type
_entity.pdbx_description
1 polymer ?
#
loop_
_entity_poly.entity_id
_entity_poly.type
_entity_poly.pdbx_seq_one_letter_code
_entity_poly.pdbx_strand_id
1 'polypeptide(L)'
;MAKIKSTLASSFTGTIYLFLLQLFSRSITFILNQILLRFTSAKVLGIVNIKLELILETILFISREGIRMALLRSKSSSEETDKKLRNENEKENEKENNTSKVKKALIPIQKAVNLSYIPIIIGCSLTLLVTFYFNRKQNLNPEESHTSIILYSIAALLELVSEPLYILTQYYLMFNIRVKAEGFAVFIRSISSFIFTIYLNYRYKVVTSEAAVLCFAWSQLLYSVFLYGTYSFLFWRKYLSIKKKEELDTESLHLSQGIKAFLPTPINEKNESGEIKKYYFDEHLLSLSVTLYIQSFVKYLLSQGDKIILNILCNSTTQGVYAFVMNYGSLILRIVFQPLEETCRIYFSKELVSKVSTPSSRQQVYKVIMTILKCHFILGMYFVFFATNYTGVLIDLLAGSNWSRNSMAPLALAFYCISIPFMGFNGILEGFVQAVAPKKELHYQSRMMTIFWIVFAGCCFLFVKVFHLGIIGIILGNMVNMSLRIYTCYQYLINYYKKSEERKDLKEIHPINTISKEPLVWVCFIVSWIIGYYMNGIIGWETLKQKAIYVFIGMILALISTAILCWKEKSFLREFKEYYRILRS
;
A
#
# COMPACT_ATOMS: atom_id res chain seq x y z
N MET A 1 23.49 10.74 -28.14
CA MET A 1 23.43 10.90 -26.67
C MET A 1 23.06 12.31 -26.18
N ALA A 2 23.40 13.40 -26.87
CA ALA A 2 23.06 14.77 -26.41
C ALA A 2 21.55 15.13 -26.50
N LYS A 3 20.81 14.62 -27.50
CA LYS A 3 19.38 14.88 -27.68
C LYS A 3 18.48 14.15 -26.65
N ILE A 4 18.96 13.05 -26.07
CA ILE A 4 18.30 12.30 -24.99
C ILE A 4 18.45 13.04 -23.65
N LYS A 5 19.59 13.70 -23.41
CA LYS A 5 19.82 14.51 -22.20
C LYS A 5 18.87 15.71 -22.09
N SER A 6 18.48 16.36 -23.19
CA SER A 6 17.62 17.56 -23.12
C SER A 6 16.14 17.23 -22.92
N THR A 7 15.64 16.12 -23.47
CA THR A 7 14.26 15.64 -23.21
C THR A 7 14.11 15.03 -21.83
N LEU A 8 15.18 14.38 -21.32
CA LEU A 8 15.22 13.84 -19.96
C LEU A 8 15.32 14.96 -18.91
N ALA A 9 16.09 16.03 -19.17
CA ALA A 9 16.23 17.18 -18.27
C ALA A 9 14.96 18.03 -18.15
N SER A 10 14.25 18.31 -19.25
CA SER A 10 12.97 19.02 -19.22
C SER A 10 11.84 18.19 -18.60
N SER A 11 11.85 16.86 -18.84
CA SER A 11 10.98 15.91 -18.12
C SER A 11 11.35 15.82 -16.64
N PHE A 12 12.64 15.85 -16.30
CA PHE A 12 13.10 15.82 -14.91
C PHE A 12 12.63 17.02 -14.12
N THR A 13 12.68 18.23 -14.68
CA THR A 13 12.24 19.44 -13.97
C THR A 13 10.74 19.39 -13.69
N GLY A 14 9.91 19.01 -14.66
CA GLY A 14 8.46 18.83 -14.48
C GLY A 14 8.11 17.69 -13.52
N THR A 15 8.79 16.54 -13.64
CA THR A 15 8.62 15.40 -12.73
C THR A 15 9.09 15.72 -11.32
N ILE A 16 10.16 16.51 -11.14
CA ILE A 16 10.61 16.99 -9.84
C ILE A 16 9.60 17.97 -9.24
N TYR A 17 9.05 18.92 -10.02
CA TYR A 17 8.01 19.82 -9.50
C TYR A 17 6.74 19.05 -9.09
N LEU A 18 6.31 18.05 -9.86
CA LEU A 18 5.18 17.20 -9.51
C LEU A 18 5.48 16.33 -8.28
N PHE A 19 6.70 15.77 -8.20
CA PHE A 19 7.16 15.01 -7.05
C PHE A 19 7.23 15.88 -5.80
N LEU A 20 7.79 17.10 -5.88
CA LEU A 20 7.85 18.07 -4.78
C LEU A 20 6.47 18.53 -4.36
N LEU A 21 5.56 18.80 -5.30
CA LEU A 21 4.17 19.14 -5.00
C LEU A 21 3.46 18.00 -4.27
N GLN A 22 3.69 16.76 -4.72
CA GLN A 22 3.11 15.56 -4.10
C GLN A 22 3.72 15.27 -2.73
N LEU A 23 5.02 15.48 -2.57
CA LEU A 23 5.72 15.39 -1.28
C LEU A 23 5.17 16.46 -0.32
N PHE A 24 5.07 17.72 -0.76
CA PHE A 24 4.57 18.81 0.06
C PHE A 24 3.11 18.61 0.49
N SER A 25 2.23 18.20 -0.43
CA SER A 25 0.83 17.89 -0.12
C SER A 25 0.69 16.72 0.86
N ARG A 26 1.52 15.67 0.70
CA ARG A 26 1.57 14.53 1.63
C ARG A 26 2.16 14.92 2.99
N SER A 27 3.14 15.81 3.03
CA SER A 27 3.69 16.36 4.28
C SER A 27 2.64 17.18 5.04
N ILE A 28 1.85 18.02 4.35
CA ILE A 28 0.77 18.78 5.00
C ILE A 28 -0.25 17.83 5.62
N THR A 29 -0.75 16.85 4.85
CA THR A 29 -1.74 15.89 5.36
C THR A 29 -1.16 15.05 6.52
N PHE A 30 0.11 14.67 6.46
CA PHE A 30 0.80 14.02 7.57
C PHE A 30 0.89 14.91 8.82
N ILE A 31 1.27 16.19 8.68
CA ILE A 31 1.35 17.14 9.80
C ILE A 31 -0.04 17.38 10.41
N LEU A 32 -1.09 17.56 9.60
CA LEU A 32 -2.45 17.71 10.09
C LEU A 32 -2.90 16.48 10.89
N ASN A 33 -2.64 15.28 10.37
CA ASN A 33 -2.92 14.03 11.09
C ASN A 33 -2.08 13.90 12.37
N GLN A 34 -0.85 14.39 12.37
CA GLN A 34 0.02 14.39 13.56
C GLN A 34 -0.55 15.26 14.67
N ILE A 35 -1.02 16.47 14.33
CA ILE A 35 -1.62 17.37 15.31
C ILE A 35 -2.97 16.82 15.77
N LEU A 36 -3.76 16.24 14.86
CA LEU A 36 -5.04 15.60 15.16
C LEU A 36 -4.90 14.50 16.24
N LEU A 37 -3.82 13.73 16.21
CA LEU A 37 -3.55 12.68 17.20
C LEU A 37 -3.34 13.22 18.62
N ARG A 38 -2.92 14.48 18.78
CA ARG A 38 -2.82 15.13 20.11
C ARG A 38 -4.19 15.38 20.74
N PHE A 39 -5.23 15.47 19.91
CA PHE A 39 -6.61 15.71 20.34
C PHE A 39 -7.50 14.46 20.27
N THR A 40 -6.93 13.32 19.84
CA THR A 40 -7.69 12.08 19.61
C THR A 40 -7.19 10.97 20.55
N SER A 41 -8.12 10.17 21.07
CA SER A 41 -7.79 9.03 21.93
C SER A 41 -7.53 7.75 21.11
N ALA A 42 -6.83 6.78 21.71
CA ALA A 42 -6.63 5.48 21.09
C ALA A 42 -7.95 4.78 20.74
N LYS A 43 -8.98 4.87 21.60
CA LYS A 43 -10.30 4.28 21.33
C LYS A 43 -10.90 4.80 20.02
N VAL A 44 -10.89 6.12 19.82
CA VAL A 44 -11.40 6.75 18.60
C VAL A 44 -10.60 6.31 17.38
N LEU A 45 -9.27 6.32 17.48
CA LEU A 45 -8.40 5.91 16.37
C LEU A 45 -8.63 4.45 15.95
N GLY A 46 -8.87 3.56 16.92
CA GLY A 46 -9.17 2.15 16.64
C GLY A 46 -10.50 1.96 15.93
N ILE A 47 -11.55 2.66 16.38
CA ILE A 47 -12.86 2.62 15.70
C ILE A 47 -12.74 3.13 14.27
N VAL A 48 -12.08 4.27 14.06
CA VAL A 48 -11.99 4.90 12.74
C VAL A 48 -11.08 4.12 11.78
N ASN A 49 -9.83 3.84 12.17
CA ASN A 49 -8.81 3.30 11.26
C ASN A 49 -8.79 1.76 11.18
N ILE A 50 -9.41 1.06 12.14
CA ILE A 50 -9.53 -0.40 12.05
C ILE A 50 -10.95 -0.78 11.67
N LYS A 51 -11.98 -0.37 12.43
CA LYS A 51 -13.35 -0.86 12.20
C LYS A 51 -14.02 -0.21 10.99
N LEU A 52 -14.16 1.12 10.99
CA LEU A 52 -14.88 1.86 9.95
C LEU A 52 -14.11 1.84 8.62
N GLU A 53 -12.79 1.96 8.67
CA GLU A 53 -11.95 1.80 7.47
C GLU A 53 -12.03 0.37 6.91
N LEU A 54 -12.02 -0.68 7.75
CA LEU A 54 -12.22 -2.05 7.27
C LEU A 54 -13.58 -2.24 6.60
N ILE A 55 -14.66 -1.67 7.17
CA ILE A 55 -15.99 -1.68 6.53
C ILE A 55 -15.93 -1.05 5.14
N LEU A 56 -15.38 0.15 5.06
CA LEU A 56 -15.26 0.91 3.80
C LEU A 56 -14.43 0.14 2.77
N GLU A 57 -13.25 -0.34 3.16
CA GLU A 57 -12.35 -1.13 2.32
C GLU A 57 -13.01 -2.44 1.89
N THR A 58 -13.76 -3.12 2.77
CA THR A 58 -14.50 -4.34 2.44
C THR A 58 -15.52 -4.07 1.35
N ILE A 59 -16.38 -3.07 1.55
CA ILE A 59 -17.45 -2.72 0.59
C ILE A 59 -16.83 -2.36 -0.75
N LEU A 60 -15.88 -1.41 -0.76
CA LEU A 60 -15.31 -0.90 -2.00
C LEU A 60 -14.49 -1.96 -2.73
N PHE A 61 -13.56 -2.61 -2.03
CA PHE A 61 -12.64 -3.56 -2.66
C PHE A 61 -13.38 -4.75 -3.26
N ILE A 62 -14.27 -5.37 -2.48
CA ILE A 62 -15.05 -6.52 -2.93
C ILE A 62 -15.92 -6.10 -4.11
N SER A 63 -16.54 -4.93 -4.07
CA SER A 63 -17.44 -4.50 -5.15
C SER A 63 -16.74 -4.25 -6.49
N ARG A 64 -15.57 -3.59 -6.51
CA ARG A 64 -15.02 -3.01 -7.74
C ARG A 64 -13.72 -3.63 -8.26
N GLU A 65 -12.92 -4.28 -7.41
CA GLU A 65 -11.53 -4.58 -7.77
C GLU A 65 -11.40 -5.65 -8.86
N GLY A 66 -12.20 -6.73 -8.81
CA GLY A 66 -12.21 -7.76 -9.85
C GLY A 66 -12.56 -7.20 -11.23
N ILE A 67 -13.51 -6.25 -11.26
CA ILE A 67 -13.99 -5.59 -12.48
C ILE A 67 -12.94 -4.64 -13.05
N ARG A 68 -12.32 -3.80 -12.20
CA ARG A 68 -11.21 -2.94 -12.62
C ARG A 68 -10.07 -3.74 -13.24
N MET A 69 -9.72 -4.88 -12.65
CA MET A 69 -8.67 -5.76 -13.19
C MET A 69 -9.04 -6.40 -14.53
N ALA A 70 -10.30 -6.80 -14.70
CA ALA A 70 -10.77 -7.37 -15.96
C ALA A 70 -10.72 -6.35 -17.11
N LEU A 71 -11.16 -5.12 -16.85
CA LEU A 71 -11.15 -4.04 -17.84
C LEU A 71 -9.74 -3.61 -18.25
N LEU A 72 -8.79 -3.63 -17.31
CA LEU A 72 -7.38 -3.37 -17.64
C LEU A 72 -6.80 -4.45 -18.55
N ARG A 73 -7.14 -5.73 -18.30
CA ARG A 73 -6.66 -6.86 -19.09
C ARG A 73 -7.33 -6.97 -20.45
N SER A 74 -8.62 -6.65 -20.56
CA SER A 74 -9.32 -6.66 -21.85
C SER A 74 -8.76 -5.59 -22.79
N LYS A 75 -8.40 -4.42 -22.26
CA LYS A 75 -7.79 -3.34 -23.05
C LYS A 75 -6.45 -3.75 -23.68
N SER A 76 -5.58 -4.45 -22.93
CA SER A 76 -4.29 -4.89 -23.49
C SER A 76 -4.49 -5.94 -24.59
N SER A 77 -5.47 -6.84 -24.46
CA SER A 77 -5.79 -7.81 -25.52
C SER A 77 -6.42 -7.16 -26.76
N SER A 78 -7.26 -6.13 -26.59
CA SER A 78 -7.82 -5.39 -27.74
C SER A 78 -6.76 -4.57 -28.45
N GLU A 79 -5.82 -3.93 -27.73
CA GLU A 79 -4.71 -3.17 -28.36
C GLU A 79 -3.75 -4.07 -29.19
N GLU A 80 -3.52 -5.32 -28.76
CA GLU A 80 -2.73 -6.28 -29.54
C GLU A 80 -3.48 -6.78 -30.78
N THR A 81 -4.79 -6.95 -30.68
CA THR A 81 -5.64 -7.43 -31.78
C THR A 81 -5.88 -6.32 -32.82
N ASP A 82 -6.11 -5.08 -32.38
CA ASP A 82 -6.24 -3.90 -33.26
C ASP A 82 -4.94 -3.59 -34.01
N LYS A 83 -3.76 -3.83 -33.41
CA LYS A 83 -2.47 -3.71 -34.10
C LYS A 83 -2.29 -4.77 -35.19
N LYS A 84 -2.73 -6.01 -34.96
CA LYS A 84 -2.70 -7.07 -35.98
C LYS A 84 -3.68 -6.79 -37.11
N LEU A 85 -4.91 -6.41 -36.77
CA LEU A 85 -5.95 -6.05 -37.72
C LEU A 85 -5.61 -4.80 -38.53
N ARG A 86 -4.93 -3.79 -37.96
CA ARG A 86 -4.45 -2.62 -38.74
C ARG A 86 -3.42 -3.01 -39.80
N ASN A 87 -2.50 -3.91 -39.48
CA ASN A 87 -1.48 -4.37 -40.43
C ASN A 87 -2.06 -5.26 -41.55
N GLU A 88 -3.18 -5.95 -41.30
CA GLU A 88 -3.88 -6.77 -42.30
C GLU A 88 -4.87 -5.93 -43.14
N ASN A 89 -5.56 -4.96 -42.53
CA ASN A 89 -6.59 -4.14 -43.20
C ASN A 89 -6.05 -2.97 -44.05
N GLU A 90 -4.75 -2.63 -43.96
CA GLU A 90 -4.12 -1.67 -44.88
C GLU A 90 -4.13 -2.16 -46.34
N LYS A 91 -4.48 -3.43 -46.59
CA LYS A 91 -4.57 -3.98 -47.95
C LYS A 91 -5.99 -4.09 -48.54
N GLU A 92 -7.08 -3.87 -47.78
CA GLU A 92 -8.42 -4.23 -48.26
C GLU A 92 -9.58 -3.21 -48.09
N ASN A 93 -9.45 -2.07 -47.40
CA ASN A 93 -10.65 -1.30 -47.02
C ASN A 93 -10.70 0.18 -47.43
N GLU A 94 -10.95 0.46 -48.72
CA GLU A 94 -11.31 1.80 -49.25
C GLU A 94 -12.82 2.12 -49.25
N LYS A 95 -13.72 1.22 -48.84
CA LYS A 95 -15.19 1.46 -48.90
C LYS A 95 -15.97 1.19 -47.61
N GLU A 96 -15.39 1.47 -46.43
CA GLU A 96 -16.16 1.51 -45.18
C GLU A 96 -16.40 2.97 -44.73
N ASN A 97 -17.67 3.38 -44.62
CA ASN A 97 -18.07 4.70 -44.13
C ASN A 97 -17.42 5.03 -42.77
N ASN A 98 -16.88 6.24 -42.62
CA ASN A 98 -16.27 6.69 -41.36
C ASN A 98 -17.20 6.48 -40.13
N THR A 99 -18.51 6.64 -40.30
CA THR A 99 -19.53 6.43 -39.25
C THR A 99 -19.62 4.98 -38.74
N SER A 100 -19.38 3.96 -39.59
CA SER A 100 -19.43 2.55 -39.16
C SER A 100 -18.15 2.14 -38.43
N LYS A 101 -16.98 2.55 -38.94
CA LYS A 101 -15.67 2.37 -38.28
C LYS A 101 -15.67 3.00 -36.89
N VAL A 102 -16.23 4.20 -36.79
CA VAL A 102 -16.38 4.94 -35.54
C VAL A 102 -17.32 4.22 -34.56
N LYS A 103 -18.51 3.76 -35.00
CA LYS A 103 -19.41 3.00 -34.11
C LYS A 103 -18.76 1.72 -33.58
N LYS A 104 -17.97 1.02 -34.39
CA LYS A 104 -17.19 -0.16 -33.95
C LYS A 104 -16.16 0.21 -32.87
N ALA A 105 -15.49 1.35 -32.99
CA ALA A 105 -14.53 1.82 -31.99
C ALA A 105 -15.15 2.22 -30.64
N LEU A 106 -16.46 2.54 -30.60
CA LEU A 106 -17.18 2.85 -29.36
C LEU A 106 -17.65 1.61 -28.58
N ILE A 107 -17.79 0.46 -29.24
CA ILE A 107 -18.22 -0.80 -28.62
C ILE A 107 -17.38 -1.18 -27.39
N PRO A 108 -16.04 -1.25 -27.44
CA PRO A 108 -15.24 -1.63 -26.27
C PRO A 108 -15.38 -0.63 -25.11
N ILE A 109 -15.57 0.65 -25.42
CA ILE A 109 -15.79 1.69 -24.40
C ILE A 109 -17.15 1.48 -23.72
N GLN A 110 -18.20 1.19 -24.48
CA GLN A 110 -19.52 0.90 -23.92
C GLN A 110 -19.51 -0.41 -23.11
N LYS A 111 -18.76 -1.44 -23.53
CA LYS A 111 -18.54 -2.67 -22.72
C LYS A 111 -17.96 -2.32 -21.35
N ALA A 112 -16.95 -1.44 -21.31
CA ALA A 112 -16.34 -0.98 -20.06
C ALA A 112 -17.30 -0.17 -19.18
N VAL A 113 -18.08 0.74 -19.78
CA VAL A 113 -19.10 1.53 -19.07
C VAL A 113 -20.19 0.62 -18.51
N ASN A 114 -20.75 -0.30 -19.29
CA ASN A 114 -21.79 -1.22 -18.81
C ASN A 114 -21.28 -2.03 -17.61
N LEU A 115 -20.08 -2.60 -17.71
CA LEU A 115 -19.48 -3.39 -16.64
C LEU A 115 -19.19 -2.56 -15.37
N SER A 116 -18.93 -1.24 -15.50
CA SER A 116 -18.68 -0.33 -14.37
C SER A 116 -19.88 -0.10 -13.44
N TYR A 117 -21.08 -0.55 -13.83
CA TYR A 117 -22.28 -0.49 -12.99
C TYR A 117 -22.47 -1.71 -12.08
N ILE A 118 -21.84 -2.85 -12.39
CA ILE A 118 -21.88 -4.04 -11.53
C ILE A 118 -21.34 -3.76 -10.12
N PRO A 119 -20.23 -3.01 -9.92
CA PRO A 119 -19.75 -2.65 -8.59
C PRO A 119 -20.76 -1.87 -7.77
N ILE A 120 -21.59 -1.02 -8.41
CA ILE A 120 -22.62 -0.26 -7.71
C ILE A 120 -23.68 -1.22 -7.16
N ILE A 121 -24.12 -2.19 -7.96
CA ILE A 121 -25.12 -3.19 -7.55
C ILE A 121 -24.58 -4.05 -6.41
N ILE A 122 -23.39 -4.63 -6.58
CA ILE A 122 -22.74 -5.46 -5.55
C ILE A 122 -22.52 -4.65 -4.26
N GLY A 123 -22.07 -3.41 -4.39
CA GLY A 123 -21.81 -2.54 -3.26
C GLY A 123 -23.06 -2.09 -2.53
N CYS A 124 -24.17 -1.85 -3.22
CA CYS A 124 -25.48 -1.61 -2.59
C CYS A 124 -25.89 -2.82 -1.74
N SER A 125 -25.82 -4.04 -2.28
CA SER A 125 -26.14 -5.26 -1.54
C SER A 125 -25.22 -5.47 -0.33
N LEU A 126 -23.91 -5.29 -0.50
CA LEU A 126 -22.93 -5.40 0.60
C LEU A 126 -23.15 -4.33 1.67
N THR A 127 -23.44 -3.09 1.29
CA THR A 127 -23.68 -1.99 2.23
C THR A 127 -24.91 -2.29 3.10
N LEU A 128 -25.98 -2.84 2.52
CA LEU A 128 -27.16 -3.27 3.27
C LEU A 128 -26.82 -4.41 4.25
N LEU A 129 -26.10 -5.43 3.78
CA LEU A 129 -25.69 -6.57 4.63
C LEU A 129 -24.79 -6.13 5.79
N VAL A 130 -23.79 -5.29 5.53
CA VAL A 130 -22.86 -4.79 6.53
C VAL A 130 -23.60 -3.90 7.54
N THR A 131 -24.41 -2.95 7.07
CA THR A 131 -25.19 -2.08 7.96
C THR A 131 -26.15 -2.89 8.82
N PHE A 132 -26.79 -3.93 8.27
CA PHE A 132 -27.64 -4.85 9.03
C PHE A 132 -26.86 -5.64 10.08
N TYR A 133 -25.71 -6.22 9.72
CA TYR A 133 -24.86 -6.97 10.64
C TYR A 133 -24.39 -6.10 11.82
N PHE A 134 -23.93 -4.87 11.55
CA PHE A 134 -23.46 -3.97 12.59
C PHE A 134 -24.60 -3.46 13.48
N ASN A 135 -25.77 -3.13 12.91
CA ASN A 135 -26.95 -2.78 13.71
C ASN A 135 -27.36 -3.93 14.65
N ARG A 136 -27.27 -5.19 14.20
CA ARG A 136 -27.57 -6.35 15.05
C ARG A 136 -26.51 -6.58 16.13
N LYS A 137 -25.22 -6.39 15.82
CA LYS A 137 -24.11 -6.53 16.77
C LYS A 137 -24.12 -5.41 17.82
N GLN A 138 -24.58 -4.22 17.47
CA GLN A 138 -24.66 -3.06 18.35
C GLN A 138 -25.72 -3.20 19.44
N ASN A 139 -26.82 -3.93 19.20
CA ASN A 139 -27.78 -4.27 20.26
C ASN A 139 -27.12 -5.02 21.45
N LEU A 140 -25.90 -5.53 21.27
CA LEU A 140 -25.10 -6.20 22.31
C LEU A 140 -24.01 -5.29 22.92
N ASN A 141 -23.65 -4.14 22.31
CA ASN A 141 -22.60 -3.22 22.79
C ASN A 141 -22.92 -1.75 22.40
N PRO A 142 -23.41 -0.90 23.32
CA PRO A 142 -23.96 0.43 23.01
C PRO A 142 -22.92 1.56 22.83
N GLU A 143 -21.62 1.31 22.95
CA GLU A 143 -20.58 2.37 22.94
C GLU A 143 -20.19 2.90 21.54
N GLU A 144 -20.89 2.50 20.48
CA GLU A 144 -20.57 2.84 19.09
C GLU A 144 -21.67 3.71 18.47
N SER A 145 -21.34 4.73 17.68
CA SER A 145 -22.37 5.62 17.13
C SER A 145 -22.95 5.06 15.82
N HIS A 146 -24.21 4.62 15.83
CA HIS A 146 -24.95 4.14 14.64
C HIS A 146 -24.81 5.11 13.45
N THR A 147 -24.82 6.41 13.73
CA THR A 147 -24.73 7.47 12.73
C THR A 147 -23.41 7.43 11.97
N SER A 148 -22.30 7.05 12.61
CA SER A 148 -20.99 6.98 11.97
C SER A 148 -20.92 5.83 10.96
N ILE A 149 -21.51 4.68 11.27
CA ILE A 149 -21.59 3.54 10.36
C ILE A 149 -22.42 3.91 9.13
N ILE A 150 -23.59 4.53 9.33
CA ILE A 150 -24.46 4.98 8.23
C ILE A 150 -23.74 5.99 7.34
N LEU A 151 -23.03 6.97 7.91
CA LEU A 151 -22.26 7.95 7.15
C LEU A 151 -21.15 7.31 6.32
N TYR A 152 -20.42 6.33 6.87
CA TYR A 152 -19.41 5.57 6.13
C TYR A 152 -20.03 4.70 5.03
N SER A 153 -21.20 4.10 5.27
CA SER A 153 -21.97 3.36 4.27
C SER A 153 -22.41 4.26 3.11
N ILE A 154 -22.95 5.46 3.41
CA ILE A 154 -23.32 6.44 2.38
C ILE A 154 -22.09 6.91 1.61
N ALA A 155 -20.98 7.18 2.31
CA ALA A 155 -19.71 7.54 1.69
C ALA A 155 -19.23 6.46 0.71
N ALA A 156 -19.28 5.18 1.10
CA ALA A 156 -18.94 4.05 0.24
C ALA A 156 -19.80 4.00 -1.04
N LEU A 157 -21.11 4.22 -0.91
CA LEU A 157 -22.02 4.25 -2.06
C LEU A 157 -21.73 5.42 -3.00
N LEU A 158 -21.47 6.62 -2.47
CA LEU A 158 -21.08 7.79 -3.27
C LEU A 158 -19.76 7.55 -4.02
N GLU A 159 -18.79 6.90 -3.39
CA GLU A 159 -17.55 6.52 -4.04
C GLU A 159 -17.81 5.49 -5.16
N LEU A 160 -18.70 4.51 -4.96
CA LEU A 160 -19.07 3.56 -6.00
C LEU A 160 -19.79 4.21 -7.19
N VAL A 161 -20.61 5.23 -6.95
CA VAL A 161 -21.24 6.02 -8.02
C VAL A 161 -20.19 6.76 -8.87
N SER A 162 -19.00 7.04 -8.32
CA SER A 162 -17.89 7.61 -9.09
C SER A 162 -17.14 6.59 -9.98
N GLU A 163 -17.44 5.29 -9.89
CA GLU A 163 -16.72 4.25 -10.65
C GLU A 163 -16.77 4.36 -12.16
N PRO A 164 -17.92 4.65 -12.81
CA PRO A 164 -17.96 4.81 -14.26
C PRO A 164 -17.01 5.92 -14.73
N LEU A 165 -16.94 7.03 -13.98
CA LEU A 165 -16.03 8.15 -14.24
C LEU A 165 -14.58 7.72 -14.06
N TYR A 166 -14.28 6.99 -12.99
CA TYR A 166 -12.94 6.47 -12.72
C TYR A 166 -12.48 5.52 -13.85
N ILE A 167 -13.29 4.52 -14.21
CA ILE A 167 -12.98 3.53 -15.23
C ILE A 167 -12.73 4.22 -16.57
N LEU A 168 -13.51 5.23 -16.91
CA LEU A 168 -13.31 5.98 -18.15
C LEU A 168 -12.00 6.78 -18.14
N THR A 169 -11.63 7.42 -17.02
CA THR A 169 -10.31 8.07 -16.92
C THR A 169 -9.16 7.08 -17.06
N GLN A 170 -9.30 5.87 -16.52
CA GLN A 170 -8.29 4.82 -16.60
C GLN A 170 -8.19 4.26 -18.03
N TYR A 171 -9.34 4.06 -18.70
CA TYR A 171 -9.39 3.59 -20.08
C TYR A 171 -8.68 4.57 -21.02
N TYR A 172 -8.92 5.87 -20.88
CA TYR A 172 -8.26 6.92 -21.67
C TYR A 172 -6.88 7.35 -21.15
N LEU A 173 -6.33 6.67 -20.13
CA LEU A 173 -5.01 7.00 -19.56
C LEU A 173 -4.90 8.46 -19.06
N MET A 174 -6.01 9.04 -18.61
CA MET A 174 -6.07 10.41 -18.09
C MET A 174 -5.61 10.48 -16.62
N PHE A 175 -4.39 10.03 -16.35
CA PHE A 175 -3.83 9.95 -15.00
C PHE A 175 -3.84 11.30 -14.28
N ASN A 176 -3.71 12.41 -15.02
CA ASN A 176 -3.77 13.76 -14.47
C ASN A 176 -5.12 14.11 -13.82
N ILE A 177 -6.25 13.64 -14.36
CA ILE A 177 -7.58 13.89 -13.78
C ILE A 177 -7.72 13.09 -12.49
N ARG A 178 -7.29 11.83 -12.51
CA ARG A 178 -7.30 10.93 -11.36
C ARG A 178 -6.49 11.49 -10.20
N VAL A 179 -5.23 11.87 -10.44
CA VAL A 179 -4.34 12.42 -9.40
C VAL A 179 -4.94 13.68 -8.78
N LYS A 180 -5.55 14.55 -9.60
CA LYS A 180 -6.22 15.77 -9.10
C LYS A 180 -7.45 15.45 -8.25
N ALA A 181 -8.33 14.56 -8.72
CA ALA A 181 -9.55 14.21 -8.02
C ALA A 181 -9.28 13.50 -6.69
N GLU A 182 -8.48 12.42 -6.71
CA GLU A 182 -8.12 11.66 -5.51
C GLU A 182 -7.31 12.53 -4.53
N GLY A 183 -6.32 13.28 -5.03
CA GLY A 183 -5.48 14.14 -4.21
C GLY A 183 -6.28 15.26 -3.52
N PHE A 184 -7.19 15.91 -4.24
CA PHE A 184 -8.05 16.95 -3.68
C PHE A 184 -9.02 16.39 -2.64
N ALA A 185 -9.64 15.24 -2.90
CA ALA A 185 -10.53 14.59 -1.94
C ALA A 185 -9.79 14.22 -0.64
N VAL A 186 -8.58 13.62 -0.72
CA VAL A 186 -7.76 13.28 0.46
C VAL A 186 -7.41 14.53 1.27
N PHE A 187 -7.07 15.63 0.58
CA PHE A 187 -6.78 16.91 1.21
C PHE A 187 -7.99 17.46 1.97
N ILE A 188 -9.17 17.47 1.35
CA ILE A 188 -10.43 17.88 1.99
C ILE A 188 -10.72 17.03 3.23
N ARG A 189 -10.61 15.70 3.14
CA ARG A 189 -10.82 14.80 4.29
C ARG A 189 -9.92 15.13 5.46
N SER A 190 -8.64 15.37 5.18
CA SER A 190 -7.63 15.63 6.20
C SER A 190 -7.91 16.97 6.89
N ILE A 191 -8.22 18.02 6.12
CA ILE A 191 -8.57 19.33 6.67
C ILE A 191 -9.88 19.30 7.44
N SER A 192 -10.93 18.67 6.91
CA SER A 192 -12.22 18.61 7.60
C SER A 192 -12.10 17.85 8.91
N SER A 193 -11.35 16.75 8.95
CA SER A 193 -11.14 15.97 10.18
C SER A 193 -10.43 16.78 11.25
N PHE A 194 -9.44 17.57 10.85
CA PHE A 194 -8.72 18.48 11.72
C PHE A 194 -9.61 19.62 12.24
N ILE A 195 -10.31 20.33 11.34
CA ILE A 195 -11.17 21.46 11.70
C ILE A 195 -12.30 21.00 12.62
N PHE A 196 -13.00 19.91 12.30
CA PHE A 196 -14.10 19.41 13.11
C PHE A 196 -13.62 18.97 14.50
N THR A 197 -12.47 18.30 14.59
CA THR A 197 -11.93 17.83 15.87
C THR A 197 -11.50 19.00 16.76
N ILE A 198 -10.83 20.02 16.19
CA ILE A 198 -10.44 21.22 16.94
C ILE A 198 -11.66 22.04 17.35
N TYR A 199 -12.63 22.20 16.46
CA TYR A 199 -13.86 22.93 16.75
C TYR A 199 -14.62 22.29 17.93
N LEU A 200 -14.77 20.96 17.94
CA LEU A 200 -15.38 20.26 19.07
C LEU A 200 -14.55 20.40 20.35
N ASN A 201 -13.23 20.29 20.25
CA ASN A 201 -12.35 20.46 21.41
C ASN A 201 -12.49 21.86 22.02
N TYR A 202 -12.52 22.90 21.17
CA TYR A 202 -12.74 24.28 21.59
C TYR A 202 -14.12 24.48 22.23
N ARG A 203 -15.18 23.92 21.64
CA ARG A 203 -16.56 24.14 22.10
C ARG A 203 -16.90 23.42 23.40
N TYR A 204 -16.45 22.18 23.55
CA TYR A 204 -16.89 21.29 24.63
C TYR A 204 -15.81 21.00 25.68
N LYS A 205 -14.54 21.38 25.44
CA LYS A 205 -13.34 21.10 26.26
C LYS A 205 -13.00 19.61 26.48
N VAL A 206 -14.01 18.75 26.59
CA VAL A 206 -13.89 17.28 26.64
C VAL A 206 -14.68 16.72 25.46
N VAL A 207 -13.99 16.16 24.48
CA VAL A 207 -14.62 15.52 23.33
C VAL A 207 -14.96 14.08 23.70
N THR A 208 -16.24 13.72 23.68
CA THR A 208 -16.65 12.32 23.85
C THR A 208 -16.14 11.48 22.68
N SER A 209 -15.86 10.20 22.92
CA SER A 209 -15.34 9.32 21.86
C SER A 209 -16.31 9.24 20.67
N GLU A 210 -17.62 9.26 20.92
CA GLU A 210 -18.65 9.24 19.89
C GLU A 210 -18.61 10.50 19.00
N ALA A 211 -18.52 11.69 19.60
CA ALA A 211 -18.47 12.93 18.85
C ALA A 211 -17.21 13.02 17.99
N ALA A 212 -16.07 12.55 18.50
CA ALA A 212 -14.83 12.47 17.72
C ALA A 212 -14.97 11.52 16.53
N VAL A 213 -15.51 10.31 16.71
CA VAL A 213 -15.76 9.35 15.61
C VAL A 213 -16.70 9.98 14.55
N LEU A 214 -17.72 10.72 14.98
CA LEU A 214 -18.64 11.40 14.08
C LEU A 214 -17.94 12.46 13.20
N CYS A 215 -16.96 13.19 13.73
CA CYS A 215 -16.14 14.11 12.93
C CYS A 215 -15.38 13.41 11.80
N PHE A 216 -14.83 12.23 12.08
CA PHE A 216 -14.18 11.41 11.05
C PHE A 216 -15.18 10.89 10.02
N ALA A 217 -16.37 10.50 10.44
CA ALA A 217 -17.44 10.05 9.54
C ALA A 217 -17.91 11.16 8.59
N TRP A 218 -18.14 12.37 9.10
CA TRP A 218 -18.43 13.54 8.24
C TRP A 218 -17.30 13.86 7.28
N SER A 219 -16.05 13.72 7.74
CA SER A 219 -14.88 13.94 6.89
C SER A 219 -14.78 12.91 5.76
N GLN A 220 -15.14 11.65 6.03
CA GLN A 220 -15.18 10.60 5.02
C GLN A 220 -16.35 10.79 4.03
N LEU A 221 -17.49 11.33 4.49
CA LEU A 221 -18.57 11.71 3.59
C LEU A 221 -18.14 12.87 2.67
N LEU A 222 -17.52 13.91 3.23
CA LEU A 222 -16.95 15.02 2.44
C LEU A 222 -15.92 14.54 1.42
N TYR A 223 -15.03 13.62 1.81
CA TYR A 223 -14.13 12.96 0.86
C TYR A 223 -14.87 12.44 -0.37
N SER A 224 -15.93 11.66 -0.16
CA SER A 224 -16.65 10.96 -1.22
C SER A 224 -17.46 11.93 -2.09
N VAL A 225 -18.08 12.95 -1.49
CA VAL A 225 -18.78 14.03 -2.19
C VAL A 225 -17.82 14.81 -3.09
N PHE A 226 -16.67 15.23 -2.56
CA PHE A 226 -15.68 15.99 -3.33
C PHE A 226 -14.99 15.14 -4.39
N LEU A 227 -14.78 13.84 -4.15
CA LEU A 227 -14.26 12.91 -5.14
C LEU A 227 -15.19 12.85 -6.36
N TYR A 228 -16.47 12.54 -6.14
CA TYR A 228 -17.49 12.49 -7.19
C TYR A 228 -17.67 13.84 -7.89
N GLY A 229 -17.75 14.92 -7.11
CA GLY A 229 -17.90 16.29 -7.61
C GLY A 229 -16.72 16.73 -8.49
N THR A 230 -15.49 16.41 -8.09
CA THR A 230 -14.29 16.76 -8.86
C THR A 230 -14.20 15.98 -10.16
N TYR A 231 -14.49 14.67 -10.14
CA TYR A 231 -14.58 13.89 -11.39
C TYR A 231 -15.64 14.48 -12.32
N SER A 232 -16.86 14.70 -11.82
CA SER A 232 -17.97 15.27 -12.58
C SER A 232 -17.61 16.62 -13.19
N PHE A 233 -17.00 17.52 -12.40
CA PHE A 233 -16.59 18.85 -12.86
C PHE A 233 -15.50 18.80 -13.93
N LEU A 234 -14.46 17.97 -13.75
CA LEU A 234 -13.36 17.87 -14.71
C LEU A 234 -13.82 17.25 -16.03
N PHE A 235 -14.69 16.24 -15.98
CA PHE A 235 -15.33 15.68 -17.17
C PHE A 235 -16.25 16.68 -17.85
N TRP A 236 -17.06 17.42 -17.09
CA TRP A 236 -17.91 18.48 -17.63
C TRP A 236 -17.10 19.56 -18.36
N ARG A 237 -15.99 20.01 -17.76
CA ARG A 237 -15.07 20.96 -18.39
C ARG A 237 -14.47 20.41 -19.68
N LYS A 238 -14.11 19.13 -19.70
CA LYS A 238 -13.56 18.46 -20.89
C LYS A 238 -14.61 18.33 -21.99
N TYR A 239 -15.83 17.94 -21.65
CA TYR A 239 -16.98 17.92 -22.55
C TYR A 239 -17.22 19.28 -23.22
N LEU A 240 -17.24 20.37 -22.44
CA LEU A 240 -17.37 21.73 -22.97
C LEU A 240 -16.22 22.14 -23.90
N SER A 241 -15.00 21.71 -23.59
CA SER A 241 -13.84 21.96 -24.45
C SER A 241 -13.90 21.19 -25.77
N ILE A 242 -14.47 19.99 -25.77
CA ILE A 242 -14.61 19.14 -26.96
C ILE A 242 -15.68 19.70 -27.91
N LYS A 243 -16.78 20.24 -27.39
CA LYS A 243 -17.83 20.86 -28.21
C LYS A 243 -17.32 22.02 -29.08
N LYS A 244 -16.16 22.59 -28.75
CA LYS A 244 -15.53 23.69 -29.48
C LYS A 244 -14.52 23.24 -30.55
N LYS A 245 -14.18 21.94 -30.64
CA LYS A 245 -13.23 21.41 -31.62
C LYS A 245 -13.96 20.80 -32.82
N GLU A 246 -13.46 21.04 -34.02
CA GLU A 246 -14.01 20.51 -35.29
C GLU A 246 -13.49 19.09 -35.62
N GLU A 247 -12.26 18.75 -35.24
CA GLU A 247 -11.71 17.40 -35.36
C GLU A 247 -11.94 16.59 -34.08
N LEU A 248 -12.58 15.44 -34.21
CA LEU A 248 -12.91 14.55 -33.10
C LEU A 248 -12.18 13.20 -33.20
N ASP A 249 -11.25 12.98 -32.29
CA ASP A 249 -10.75 11.66 -31.91
C ASP A 249 -11.87 10.79 -31.32
N THR A 250 -11.68 9.46 -31.30
CA THR A 250 -12.63 8.48 -30.72
C THR A 250 -13.02 8.82 -29.29
N GLU A 251 -12.06 9.29 -28.47
CA GLU A 251 -12.29 9.77 -27.11
C GLU A 251 -13.25 10.96 -27.08
N SER A 252 -12.97 11.99 -27.89
CA SER A 252 -13.80 13.19 -27.95
C SER A 252 -15.19 12.90 -28.49
N LEU A 253 -15.34 11.92 -29.37
CA LEU A 253 -16.64 11.50 -29.88
C LEU A 253 -17.46 10.71 -28.88
N HIS A 254 -16.83 9.85 -28.08
CA HIS A 254 -17.54 9.20 -26.98
C HIS A 254 -18.00 10.24 -25.95
N LEU A 255 -17.09 11.14 -25.54
CA LEU A 255 -17.40 12.18 -24.55
C LEU A 255 -18.39 13.23 -25.06
N SER A 256 -18.49 13.48 -26.37
CA SER A 256 -19.45 14.43 -26.95
C SER A 256 -20.91 13.98 -26.81
N GLN A 257 -21.16 12.70 -26.45
CA GLN A 257 -22.49 12.20 -26.10
C GLN A 257 -23.00 12.73 -24.75
N GLY A 258 -22.16 13.49 -24.02
CA GLY A 258 -22.52 14.10 -22.74
C GLY A 258 -22.82 13.05 -21.68
N ILE A 259 -23.94 13.19 -20.97
CA ILE A 259 -24.34 12.27 -19.89
C ILE A 259 -24.55 10.84 -20.41
N LYS A 260 -24.99 10.68 -21.67
CA LYS A 260 -25.23 9.35 -22.27
C LYS A 260 -23.96 8.51 -22.39
N ALA A 261 -22.79 9.14 -22.50
CA ALA A 261 -21.49 8.47 -22.55
C ALA A 261 -21.19 7.67 -21.27
N PHE A 262 -21.83 8.01 -20.16
CA PHE A 262 -21.59 7.40 -18.86
C PHE A 262 -22.67 6.40 -18.47
N LEU A 263 -23.79 6.36 -19.20
CA LEU A 263 -24.92 5.49 -18.91
C LEU A 263 -24.77 4.13 -19.57
N PRO A 264 -25.33 3.06 -18.96
CA PRO A 264 -25.30 1.76 -19.57
C PRO A 264 -26.29 1.73 -20.75
N THR A 265 -25.80 1.44 -21.95
CA THR A 265 -26.62 1.33 -23.15
C THR A 265 -26.44 -0.05 -23.79
N PRO A 266 -27.50 -0.62 -24.39
CA PRO A 266 -27.42 -1.94 -25.02
C PRO A 266 -26.48 -1.89 -26.22
N ILE A 267 -25.55 -2.84 -26.28
CA ILE A 267 -24.59 -2.99 -27.37
C ILE A 267 -25.26 -3.82 -28.44
N ASN A 268 -25.24 -3.31 -29.67
CA ASN A 268 -25.75 -4.00 -30.86
C ASN A 268 -24.54 -4.45 -31.68
N GLU A 269 -24.17 -5.72 -31.57
CA GLU A 269 -23.08 -6.33 -32.34
C GLU A 269 -23.68 -7.22 -33.43
N LYS A 270 -23.16 -7.11 -34.66
CA LYS A 270 -23.57 -8.00 -35.76
C LYS A 270 -22.68 -9.24 -35.72
N ASN A 271 -23.29 -10.42 -35.60
CA ASN A 271 -22.58 -11.69 -35.75
C ASN A 271 -22.16 -11.90 -37.21
N GLU A 272 -21.26 -12.86 -37.47
CA GLU A 272 -20.81 -13.26 -38.82
C GLU A 272 -22.00 -13.66 -39.73
N SER A 273 -23.10 -14.15 -39.16
CA SER A 273 -24.34 -14.51 -39.86
C SER A 273 -25.28 -13.31 -40.14
N GLY A 274 -24.92 -12.09 -39.77
CA GLY A 274 -25.72 -10.87 -40.00
C GLY A 274 -26.79 -10.56 -38.94
N GLU A 275 -27.02 -11.45 -37.98
CA GLU A 275 -27.95 -11.22 -36.86
C GLU A 275 -27.41 -10.21 -35.85
N ILE A 276 -28.28 -9.31 -35.37
CA ILE A 276 -27.93 -8.29 -34.37
C ILE A 276 -28.11 -8.91 -32.97
N LYS A 277 -27.01 -9.26 -32.32
CA LYS A 277 -27.02 -9.67 -30.91
C LYS A 277 -27.06 -8.40 -30.03
N LYS A 278 -28.15 -8.21 -29.30
CA LYS A 278 -28.29 -7.13 -28.31
C LYS A 278 -27.92 -7.65 -26.93
N TYR A 279 -26.91 -7.05 -26.30
CA TYR A 279 -26.50 -7.42 -24.95
C TYR A 279 -25.99 -6.22 -24.16
N TYR A 280 -26.12 -6.27 -22.83
CA TYR A 280 -25.54 -5.28 -21.92
C TYR A 280 -24.15 -5.68 -21.44
N PHE A 281 -23.99 -6.95 -21.08
CA PHE A 281 -22.74 -7.50 -20.56
C PHE A 281 -22.15 -8.50 -21.55
N ASP A 282 -20.88 -8.29 -21.88
CA ASP A 282 -20.10 -9.23 -22.68
C ASP A 282 -19.79 -10.47 -21.84
N GLU A 283 -20.13 -11.66 -22.35
CA GLU A 283 -20.04 -12.93 -21.62
C GLU A 283 -18.59 -13.29 -21.27
N HIS A 284 -17.67 -13.09 -22.20
CA HIS A 284 -16.24 -13.34 -21.99
C HIS A 284 -15.66 -12.37 -20.95
N LEU A 285 -16.01 -11.08 -21.04
CA LEU A 285 -15.57 -10.07 -20.07
C LEU A 285 -16.14 -10.33 -18.67
N LEU A 286 -17.38 -10.81 -18.57
CA LEU A 286 -18.01 -11.17 -17.31
C LEU A 286 -17.32 -12.39 -16.68
N SER A 287 -17.07 -13.45 -17.45
CA SER A 287 -16.35 -14.64 -16.98
C SER A 287 -14.93 -14.32 -16.49
N LEU A 288 -14.22 -13.47 -17.24
CA LEU A 288 -12.91 -12.94 -16.84
C LEU A 288 -12.99 -12.15 -15.54
N SER A 289 -14.03 -11.32 -15.39
CA SER A 289 -14.27 -10.52 -14.18
C SER A 289 -14.51 -11.40 -12.95
N VAL A 290 -15.29 -12.48 -13.07
CA VAL A 290 -15.52 -13.43 -11.97
C VAL A 290 -14.21 -14.12 -11.56
N THR A 291 -13.40 -14.55 -12.53
CA THR A 291 -12.10 -15.19 -12.26
C THR A 291 -11.16 -14.24 -11.50
N LEU A 292 -11.04 -13.00 -11.97
CA LEU A 292 -10.18 -11.99 -11.35
C LEU A 292 -10.74 -11.52 -10.00
N TYR A 293 -12.06 -11.52 -9.83
CA TYR A 293 -12.72 -11.23 -8.56
C TYR A 293 -12.29 -12.21 -7.47
N ILE A 294 -12.34 -13.53 -7.73
CA ILE A 294 -11.92 -14.55 -6.76
C ILE A 294 -10.45 -14.35 -6.38
N GLN A 295 -9.60 -14.05 -7.36
CA GLN A 295 -8.19 -13.77 -7.11
C GLN A 295 -7.99 -12.50 -6.25
N SER A 296 -8.74 -11.44 -6.53
CA SER A 296 -8.70 -10.20 -5.75
C SER A 296 -9.21 -10.42 -4.32
N PHE A 297 -10.24 -11.24 -4.12
CA PHE A 297 -10.73 -11.56 -2.78
C PHE A 297 -9.67 -12.26 -1.91
N VAL A 298 -8.91 -13.21 -2.46
CA VAL A 298 -7.78 -13.82 -1.73
C VAL A 298 -6.73 -12.77 -1.37
N LYS A 299 -6.42 -11.85 -2.30
CA LYS A 299 -5.49 -10.74 -2.02
C LYS A 299 -6.02 -9.79 -0.94
N TYR A 300 -7.33 -9.56 -0.91
CA TYR A 300 -7.97 -8.75 0.13
C TYR A 300 -7.74 -9.34 1.51
N LEU A 301 -8.01 -10.64 1.68
CA LEU A 301 -7.79 -11.33 2.95
C LEU A 301 -6.32 -11.31 3.38
N LEU A 302 -5.40 -11.50 2.43
CA LEU A 302 -3.96 -11.42 2.70
C LEU A 302 -3.50 -10.01 3.08
N SER A 303 -4.11 -8.96 2.51
CA SER A 303 -3.71 -7.57 2.72
C SER A 303 -4.35 -6.95 3.96
N GLN A 304 -5.65 -7.17 4.17
CA GLN A 304 -6.43 -6.61 5.28
C GLN A 304 -6.61 -7.60 6.44
N GLY A 305 -5.96 -8.76 6.36
CA GLY A 305 -6.07 -9.83 7.34
C GLY A 305 -5.70 -9.40 8.76
N ASP A 306 -4.68 -8.56 8.92
CA ASP A 306 -4.29 -8.00 10.23
C ASP A 306 -5.45 -7.22 10.86
N LYS A 307 -6.10 -6.33 10.08
CA LYS A 307 -7.24 -5.54 10.54
C LYS A 307 -8.44 -6.43 10.88
N ILE A 308 -8.69 -7.47 10.09
CA ILE A 308 -9.74 -8.47 10.35
C ILE A 308 -9.49 -9.17 11.68
N ILE A 309 -8.27 -9.68 11.91
CA ILE A 309 -7.90 -10.38 13.14
C ILE A 309 -8.00 -9.44 14.36
N LEU A 310 -7.54 -8.19 14.22
CA LEU A 310 -7.67 -7.17 15.26
C LEU A 310 -9.14 -6.85 15.60
N ASN A 311 -10.01 -6.81 14.60
CA ASN A 311 -11.44 -6.58 14.81
C ASN A 311 -12.13 -7.75 15.54
N ILE A 312 -11.65 -8.97 15.34
CA ILE A 312 -12.20 -10.18 15.98
C ILE A 312 -11.66 -10.36 17.40
N LEU A 313 -10.35 -10.15 17.62
CA LEU A 313 -9.68 -10.54 18.86
C LEU A 313 -9.53 -9.41 19.88
N CYS A 314 -9.44 -8.15 19.44
CA CYS A 314 -9.03 -7.01 20.27
C CYS A 314 -10.15 -5.98 20.47
N ASN A 315 -10.05 -5.20 21.55
CA ASN A 315 -10.94 -4.07 21.80
C ASN A 315 -10.53 -2.81 21.01
N SER A 316 -11.40 -1.80 20.97
CA SER A 316 -11.17 -0.55 20.22
C SER A 316 -9.92 0.21 20.66
N THR A 317 -9.56 0.17 21.95
CA THR A 317 -8.35 0.84 22.45
C THR A 317 -7.08 0.18 21.93
N THR A 318 -6.99 -1.15 22.01
CA THR A 318 -5.87 -1.94 21.46
C THR A 318 -5.75 -1.77 19.94
N GLN A 319 -6.88 -1.77 19.24
CA GLN A 319 -6.93 -1.50 17.79
C GLN A 319 -6.33 -0.13 17.46
N GLY A 320 -6.64 0.90 18.25
CA GLY A 320 -6.09 2.24 18.05
C GLY A 320 -4.60 2.30 18.32
N VAL A 321 -4.11 1.67 19.38
CA VAL A 321 -2.66 1.58 19.63
C VAL A 321 -1.96 0.86 18.47
N TYR A 322 -2.54 -0.20 17.91
CA TYR A 322 -1.98 -0.90 16.75
C TYR A 322 -1.97 -0.02 15.50
N ALA A 323 -3.09 0.64 15.19
CA ALA A 323 -3.18 1.56 14.06
C ALA A 323 -2.16 2.71 14.17
N PHE A 324 -2.00 3.26 15.37
CA PHE A 324 -0.98 4.25 15.67
C PHE A 324 0.42 3.69 15.38
N VAL A 325 0.78 2.58 16.02
CA VAL A 325 2.11 1.97 15.89
C VAL A 325 2.42 1.60 14.45
N MET A 326 1.47 1.01 13.71
CA MET A 326 1.64 0.69 12.29
C MET A 326 1.92 1.93 11.45
N ASN A 327 1.24 3.05 11.72
CA ASN A 327 1.42 4.28 10.96
C ASN A 327 2.80 4.90 11.14
N TYR A 328 3.37 4.87 12.36
CA TYR A 328 4.72 5.38 12.62
C TYR A 328 5.81 4.37 12.30
N GLY A 329 5.65 3.14 12.80
CA GLY A 329 6.64 2.08 12.65
C GLY A 329 6.91 1.73 11.18
N SER A 330 5.87 1.73 10.33
CA SER A 330 6.05 1.42 8.91
C SER A 330 6.65 2.57 8.08
N LEU A 331 6.89 3.77 8.64
CA LEU A 331 7.48 4.89 7.88
C LEU A 331 8.83 4.54 7.27
N ILE A 332 9.72 3.88 8.03
CA ILE A 332 11.02 3.45 7.50
C ILE A 332 10.85 2.43 6.37
N LEU A 333 9.88 1.54 6.50
CA LEU A 333 9.58 0.54 5.47
C LEU A 333 9.10 1.23 4.18
N ARG A 334 8.23 2.24 4.29
CA ARG A 334 7.67 2.97 3.15
C ARG A 334 8.68 3.91 2.47
N ILE A 335 9.50 4.59 3.27
CA ILE A 335 10.42 5.63 2.78
C ILE A 335 11.72 5.03 2.27
N VAL A 336 12.21 3.96 2.91
CA VAL A 336 13.52 3.38 2.61
C VAL A 336 13.40 1.98 2.02
N PHE A 337 12.70 1.04 2.66
CA PHE A 337 12.75 -0.37 2.22
C PHE A 337 11.98 -0.60 0.93
N GLN A 338 10.79 -0.02 0.79
CA GLN A 338 9.95 -0.23 -0.38
C GLN A 338 10.62 0.27 -1.69
N PRO A 339 11.19 1.50 -1.76
CA PRO A 339 11.92 1.92 -2.96
C PRO A 339 13.15 1.05 -3.25
N LEU A 340 13.86 0.61 -2.21
CA LEU A 340 14.99 -0.31 -2.37
C LEU A 340 14.53 -1.66 -2.91
N GLU A 341 13.44 -2.23 -2.39
CA GLU A 341 12.87 -3.49 -2.85
C GLU A 341 12.45 -3.42 -4.33
N GLU A 342 11.73 -2.36 -4.71
CA GLU A 342 11.30 -2.14 -6.10
C GLU A 342 12.51 -2.01 -7.04
N THR A 343 13.53 -1.27 -6.64
CA THR A 343 14.79 -1.11 -7.42
C THR A 343 15.52 -2.45 -7.56
N CYS A 344 15.63 -3.21 -6.48
CA CYS A 344 16.26 -4.53 -6.47
C CYS A 344 15.53 -5.50 -7.40
N ARG A 345 14.20 -5.51 -7.37
CA ARG A 345 13.37 -6.38 -8.21
C ARG A 345 13.62 -6.13 -9.70
N ILE A 346 13.70 -4.86 -10.11
CA ILE A 346 14.02 -4.48 -11.50
C ILE A 346 15.43 -4.94 -11.86
N TYR A 347 16.40 -4.70 -10.98
CA TYR A 347 17.79 -5.12 -11.18
C TYR A 347 17.92 -6.64 -11.35
N PHE A 348 17.33 -7.43 -10.45
CA PHE A 348 17.36 -8.89 -10.50
C PHE A 348 16.71 -9.44 -11.78
N SER A 349 15.56 -8.90 -12.16
CA SER A 349 14.87 -9.29 -13.39
C SER A 349 15.74 -9.04 -14.63
N LYS A 350 16.38 -7.87 -14.71
CA LYS A 350 17.24 -7.50 -15.84
C LYS A 350 18.48 -8.40 -15.95
N GLU A 351 19.17 -8.65 -14.85
CA GLU A 351 20.46 -9.37 -14.85
C GLU A 351 20.32 -10.90 -14.92
N LEU A 352 19.22 -11.45 -14.39
CA LEU A 352 19.02 -12.91 -14.31
C LEU A 352 18.07 -13.48 -15.36
N VAL A 353 17.11 -12.68 -15.85
CA VAL A 353 16.09 -13.15 -16.82
C VAL A 353 16.44 -12.74 -18.26
N SER A 354 17.34 -11.77 -18.47
CA SER A 354 17.78 -11.42 -19.83
C SER A 354 18.52 -12.58 -20.51
N LYS A 355 18.45 -12.64 -21.86
CA LYS A 355 19.03 -13.73 -22.68
C LYS A 355 20.56 -13.87 -22.60
N VAL A 356 21.24 -13.04 -21.81
CA VAL A 356 22.70 -12.94 -21.68
C VAL A 356 23.14 -13.13 -20.22
N SER A 357 22.44 -13.96 -19.43
CA SER A 357 22.83 -14.21 -18.04
C SER A 357 24.10 -15.06 -17.98
N THR A 358 25.23 -14.41 -17.66
CA THR A 358 26.53 -15.08 -17.48
C THR A 358 26.67 -15.64 -16.05
N PRO A 359 27.56 -16.61 -15.82
CA PRO A 359 27.96 -17.02 -14.45
C PRO A 359 28.41 -15.81 -13.59
N SER A 360 29.14 -14.87 -14.20
CA SER A 360 29.59 -13.65 -13.53
C SER A 360 28.45 -12.71 -13.11
N SER A 361 27.40 -12.54 -13.93
CA SER A 361 26.24 -11.71 -13.55
C SER A 361 25.46 -12.34 -12.39
N ARG A 362 25.33 -13.68 -12.37
CA ARG A 362 24.72 -14.43 -11.26
C ARG A 362 25.47 -14.24 -9.94
N GLN A 363 26.79 -14.36 -9.96
CA GLN A 363 27.61 -14.11 -8.78
C GLN A 363 27.52 -12.65 -8.30
N GLN A 364 27.45 -11.69 -9.23
CA GLN A 364 27.29 -10.28 -8.90
C GLN A 364 25.94 -10.00 -8.23
N VAL A 365 24.83 -10.52 -8.78
CA VAL A 365 23.50 -10.37 -8.19
C VAL A 365 23.44 -11.00 -6.80
N TYR A 366 24.05 -12.18 -6.61
CA TYR A 366 24.16 -12.81 -5.31
C TYR A 366 24.86 -11.92 -4.28
N LYS A 367 26.04 -11.36 -4.64
CA LYS A 367 26.77 -10.43 -3.77
C LYS A 367 25.90 -9.22 -3.42
N VAL A 368 25.21 -8.62 -4.40
CA VAL A 368 24.28 -7.49 -4.17
C VAL A 368 23.18 -7.86 -3.18
N ILE A 369 22.53 -9.02 -3.33
CA ILE A 369 21.50 -9.50 -2.39
C ILE A 369 22.08 -9.59 -0.97
N MET A 370 23.24 -10.22 -0.81
CA MET A 370 23.86 -10.39 0.52
C MET A 370 24.31 -9.06 1.14
N THR A 371 24.87 -8.15 0.34
CA THR A 371 25.25 -6.80 0.78
C THR A 371 24.02 -6.03 1.26
N ILE A 372 22.92 -6.05 0.50
CA ILE A 372 21.69 -5.34 0.85
C ILE A 372 21.03 -5.95 2.08
N LEU A 373 20.97 -7.28 2.21
CA LEU A 373 20.47 -7.94 3.41
C LEU A 373 21.33 -7.57 4.64
N LYS A 374 22.65 -7.43 4.48
CA LYS A 374 23.54 -6.99 5.56
C LYS A 374 23.32 -5.53 5.94
N CYS A 375 23.05 -4.65 4.97
CA CYS A 375 22.60 -3.27 5.26
C CYS A 375 21.30 -3.26 6.07
N HIS A 376 20.31 -4.07 5.69
CA HIS A 376 19.03 -4.17 6.42
C HIS A 376 19.23 -4.75 7.82
N PHE A 377 20.13 -5.72 7.99
CA PHE A 377 20.49 -6.28 9.29
C PHE A 377 21.11 -5.22 10.20
N ILE A 378 22.12 -4.50 9.72
CA ILE A 378 22.79 -3.42 10.48
C ILE A 378 21.79 -2.35 10.88
N LEU A 379 20.96 -1.88 9.95
CA LEU A 379 19.92 -0.91 10.25
C LEU A 379 18.91 -1.47 11.26
N GLY A 380 18.51 -2.73 11.09
CA GLY A 380 17.66 -3.46 12.02
C GLY A 380 18.24 -3.51 13.44
N MET A 381 19.55 -3.70 13.60
CA MET A 381 20.22 -3.62 14.91
C MET A 381 20.02 -2.26 15.56
N TYR A 382 20.08 -1.15 14.82
CA TYR A 382 19.80 0.16 15.41
C TYR A 382 18.36 0.29 15.91
N PHE A 383 17.39 -0.26 15.18
CA PHE A 383 16.00 -0.29 15.65
C PHE A 383 15.82 -1.15 16.90
N VAL A 384 16.45 -2.34 16.94
CA VAL A 384 16.35 -3.26 18.08
C VAL A 384 17.05 -2.71 19.32
N PHE A 385 18.30 -2.26 19.20
CA PHE A 385 19.15 -1.93 20.35
C PHE A 385 19.10 -0.45 20.76
N PHE A 386 18.65 0.45 19.89
CA PHE A 386 18.49 1.86 20.25
C PHE A 386 17.02 2.25 20.24
N ALA A 387 16.31 2.12 19.11
CA ALA A 387 14.96 2.70 18.99
C ALA A 387 13.96 2.16 20.03
N THR A 388 14.07 0.89 20.44
CA THR A 388 13.22 0.27 21.48
C THR A 388 13.19 1.04 22.80
N ASN A 389 14.31 1.65 23.20
CA ASN A 389 14.43 2.41 24.45
C ASN A 389 13.96 3.87 24.33
N TYR A 390 13.80 4.39 23.10
CA TYR A 390 13.44 5.79 22.84
C TYR A 390 12.00 5.97 22.34
N THR A 391 11.22 4.90 22.22
CA THR A 391 9.84 4.96 21.72
C THR A 391 8.93 5.86 22.55
N GLY A 392 9.08 5.85 23.89
CA GLY A 392 8.33 6.73 24.79
C GLY A 392 8.57 8.21 24.51
N VAL A 393 9.84 8.60 24.36
CA VAL A 393 10.24 9.98 24.03
C VAL A 393 9.75 10.39 22.66
N LEU A 394 9.91 9.50 21.67
CA LEU A 394 9.45 9.75 20.30
C LEU A 394 7.94 10.01 20.26
N ILE A 395 7.15 9.16 20.93
CA ILE A 395 5.70 9.31 20.99
C ILE A 395 5.31 10.58 21.75
N ASP A 396 5.97 10.92 22.85
CA ASP A 396 5.67 12.12 23.63
C ASP A 396 5.91 13.40 22.81
N LEU A 397 7.00 13.44 22.03
CA LEU A 397 7.32 14.55 21.12
C LEU A 397 6.34 14.66 19.95
N LEU A 398 5.96 13.53 19.36
CA LEU A 398 5.10 13.50 18.18
C LEU A 398 3.62 13.67 18.56
N ALA A 399 3.08 12.73 19.34
CA ALA A 399 1.66 12.56 19.61
C ALA A 399 1.23 13.09 20.99
N GLY A 400 2.18 13.43 21.87
CA GLY A 400 1.91 14.03 23.18
C GLY A 400 1.87 13.03 24.34
N SER A 401 1.82 13.58 25.56
CA SER A 401 1.94 12.84 26.82
C SER A 401 0.82 11.81 27.06
N ASN A 402 -0.37 12.06 26.53
CA ASN A 402 -1.48 11.12 26.67
C ASN A 402 -1.16 9.78 25.99
N TRP A 403 -0.49 9.80 24.83
CA TRP A 403 -0.10 8.59 24.12
C TRP A 403 1.13 7.92 24.74
N SER A 404 2.11 8.69 25.22
CA SER A 404 3.33 8.13 25.78
C SER A 404 3.15 7.58 27.20
N ARG A 405 2.26 8.16 28.03
CA ARG A 405 2.13 7.81 29.45
C ARG A 405 0.89 6.98 29.76
N ASN A 406 -0.23 7.26 29.09
CA ASN A 406 -1.52 6.64 29.41
C ASN A 406 -1.91 5.51 28.44
N SER A 407 -0.99 5.06 27.58
CA SER A 407 -1.27 4.01 26.59
C SER A 407 -0.12 3.02 26.45
N MET A 408 -0.42 1.84 25.92
CA MET A 408 0.58 0.81 25.60
C MET A 408 1.40 1.13 24.32
N ALA A 409 1.25 2.32 23.74
CA ALA A 409 1.90 2.68 22.49
C ALA A 409 3.44 2.64 22.52
N PRO A 410 4.15 3.08 23.58
CA PRO A 410 5.61 2.97 23.65
C PRO A 410 6.10 1.53 23.58
N LEU A 411 5.46 0.64 24.35
CA LEU A 411 5.82 -0.77 24.40
C LEU A 411 5.50 -1.46 23.07
N ALA A 412 4.31 -1.21 22.51
CA ALA A 412 3.91 -1.76 21.23
C ALA A 412 4.83 -1.28 20.08
N LEU A 413 5.23 0.00 20.08
CA LEU A 413 6.19 0.53 19.11
C LEU A 413 7.58 -0.09 19.29
N ALA A 414 8.00 -0.40 20.52
CA ALA A 414 9.27 -1.07 20.77
C ALA A 414 9.27 -2.50 20.19
N PHE A 415 8.21 -3.28 20.42
CA PHE A 415 8.06 -4.60 19.78
C PHE A 415 7.99 -4.49 18.25
N TYR A 416 7.37 -3.42 17.72
CA TYR A 416 7.40 -3.17 16.29
C TYR A 416 8.81 -2.84 15.77
N CYS A 417 9.65 -2.13 16.54
CA CYS A 417 11.04 -1.92 16.16
C CYS A 417 11.81 -3.25 16.03
N ILE A 418 11.46 -4.25 16.85
CA ILE A 418 12.04 -5.60 16.76
C ILE A 418 11.59 -6.34 15.49
N SER A 419 10.41 -6.03 14.95
CA SER A 419 9.92 -6.67 13.72
C SER A 419 10.51 -6.05 12.43
N ILE A 420 11.09 -4.84 12.47
CA ILE A 420 11.69 -4.16 11.31
C ILE A 420 12.76 -4.99 10.58
N PRO A 421 13.75 -5.61 11.24
CA PRO A 421 14.70 -6.50 10.58
C PRO A 421 14.02 -7.61 9.76
N PHE A 422 12.98 -8.25 10.31
CA PHE A 422 12.23 -9.30 9.61
C PHE A 422 11.54 -8.76 8.35
N MET A 423 10.91 -7.59 8.44
CA MET A 423 10.26 -6.96 7.29
C MET A 423 11.26 -6.57 6.19
N GLY A 424 12.45 -6.08 6.58
CA GLY A 424 13.52 -5.77 5.63
C GLY A 424 14.05 -7.00 4.89
N PHE A 425 14.28 -8.10 5.61
CA PHE A 425 14.70 -9.37 5.00
C PHE A 425 13.62 -9.95 4.10
N ASN A 426 12.36 -9.94 4.55
CA ASN A 426 11.23 -10.41 3.76
C ASN A 426 11.12 -9.67 2.43
N GLY A 427 11.16 -8.33 2.45
CA GLY A 427 11.01 -7.51 1.25
C GLY A 427 12.03 -7.86 0.16
N ILE A 428 13.33 -7.90 0.49
CA ILE A 428 14.38 -8.19 -0.50
C ILE A 428 14.30 -9.62 -1.05
N LEU A 429 14.09 -10.61 -0.17
CA LEU A 429 14.01 -12.01 -0.58
C LEU A 429 12.76 -12.28 -1.43
N GLU A 430 11.62 -11.71 -1.05
CA GLU A 430 10.40 -11.83 -1.83
C GLU A 430 10.51 -11.08 -3.16
N GLY A 431 11.12 -9.90 -3.18
CA GLY A 431 11.46 -9.18 -4.40
C GLY A 431 12.31 -10.00 -5.36
N PHE A 432 13.26 -10.78 -4.85
CA PHE A 432 14.04 -11.74 -5.65
C PHE A 432 13.17 -12.84 -6.26
N VAL A 433 12.34 -13.51 -5.44
CA VAL A 433 11.45 -14.57 -5.94
C VAL A 433 10.50 -14.01 -6.99
N GLN A 434 9.90 -12.84 -6.76
CA GLN A 434 8.99 -12.19 -7.71
C GLN A 434 9.68 -11.77 -9.01
N ALA A 435 10.98 -11.46 -8.97
CA ALA A 435 11.74 -11.08 -10.16
C ALA A 435 12.14 -12.28 -11.05
N VAL A 436 12.49 -13.42 -10.43
CA VAL A 436 13.18 -14.53 -11.11
C VAL A 436 12.31 -15.77 -11.27
N ALA A 437 11.32 -15.98 -10.39
CA ALA A 437 10.60 -17.25 -10.35
C ALA A 437 9.64 -17.45 -11.53
N PRO A 438 9.58 -18.67 -12.10
CA PRO A 438 8.63 -18.99 -13.15
C PRO A 438 7.19 -18.99 -12.59
N LYS A 439 6.20 -18.84 -13.48
CA LYS A 439 4.77 -18.76 -13.12
C LYS A 439 4.33 -19.88 -12.16
N LYS A 440 4.80 -21.12 -12.36
CA LYS A 440 4.47 -22.27 -11.50
C LYS A 440 4.93 -22.07 -10.05
N GLU A 441 6.15 -21.56 -9.85
CA GLU A 441 6.72 -21.30 -8.53
C GLU A 441 6.04 -20.09 -7.86
N LEU A 442 5.70 -19.05 -8.62
CA LEU A 442 4.92 -17.92 -8.12
C LEU A 442 3.52 -18.33 -7.64
N HIS A 443 2.84 -19.22 -8.36
CA HIS A 443 1.56 -19.79 -7.91
C HIS A 443 1.73 -20.68 -6.67
N TYR A 444 2.82 -21.43 -6.56
CA TYR A 444 3.13 -22.18 -5.34
C TYR A 444 3.35 -21.23 -4.16
N GLN A 445 4.18 -20.20 -4.32
CA GLN A 445 4.43 -19.19 -3.30
C GLN A 445 3.14 -18.48 -2.87
N SER A 446 2.28 -18.08 -3.82
CA SER A 446 1.00 -17.45 -3.51
C SER A 446 0.08 -18.35 -2.67
N ARG A 447 0.08 -19.67 -2.91
CA ARG A 447 -0.67 -20.62 -2.07
C ARG A 447 -0.07 -20.75 -0.67
N MET A 448 1.26 -20.78 -0.58
CA MET A 448 1.96 -20.80 0.72
C MET A 448 1.67 -19.54 1.55
N MET A 449 1.59 -18.36 0.91
CA MET A 449 1.22 -17.11 1.59
C MET A 449 -0.16 -17.20 2.26
N THR A 450 -1.15 -17.83 1.60
CA THR A 450 -2.47 -18.09 2.20
C THR A 450 -2.37 -19.00 3.42
N ILE A 451 -1.55 -20.06 3.36
CA ILE A 451 -1.34 -20.95 4.52
C ILE A 451 -0.65 -20.21 5.66
N PHE A 452 0.39 -19.41 5.38
CA PHE A 452 1.08 -18.62 6.41
C PHE A 452 0.18 -17.60 7.08
N TRP A 453 -0.77 -17.04 6.32
CA TRP A 453 -1.80 -16.19 6.91
C TRP A 453 -2.72 -16.94 7.88
N ILE A 454 -3.10 -18.19 7.57
CA ILE A 454 -3.88 -19.03 8.50
C ILE A 454 -3.08 -19.34 9.77
N VAL A 455 -1.79 -19.69 9.62
CA VAL A 455 -0.89 -19.91 10.76
C VAL A 455 -0.75 -18.65 11.60
N PHE A 456 -0.58 -17.49 10.96
CA PHE A 456 -0.57 -16.18 11.60
C PHE A 456 -1.85 -15.92 12.41
N ALA A 457 -3.03 -16.17 11.83
CA ALA A 457 -4.30 -16.02 12.52
C ALA A 457 -4.38 -16.92 13.77
N GLY A 458 -3.92 -18.17 13.65
CA GLY A 458 -3.82 -19.12 14.77
C GLY A 458 -2.86 -18.66 15.86
N CYS A 459 -1.67 -18.18 15.49
CA CYS A 459 -0.69 -17.60 16.42
C CYS A 459 -1.24 -16.37 17.13
N CYS A 460 -1.93 -15.47 16.41
CA CYS A 460 -2.59 -14.31 17.00
C CYS A 460 -3.67 -14.73 18.00
N PHE A 461 -4.50 -15.72 17.67
CA PHE A 461 -5.48 -16.26 18.60
C PHE A 461 -4.79 -16.79 19.87
N LEU A 462 -3.74 -17.59 19.72
CA LEU A 462 -2.97 -18.14 20.84
C LEU A 462 -2.34 -17.04 21.71
N PHE A 463 -1.59 -16.11 21.11
CA PHE A 463 -0.90 -15.05 21.83
C PHE A 463 -1.84 -14.06 22.51
N VAL A 464 -2.99 -13.75 21.90
CA VAL A 464 -3.95 -12.79 22.44
C VAL A 464 -4.90 -13.42 23.45
N LYS A 465 -5.47 -14.60 23.17
CA LYS A 465 -6.49 -15.22 24.02
C LYS A 465 -5.92 -16.14 25.09
N VAL A 466 -4.85 -16.89 24.77
CA VAL A 466 -4.28 -17.87 25.72
C VAL A 466 -3.17 -17.23 26.55
N PHE A 467 -2.24 -16.52 25.93
CA PHE A 467 -1.13 -15.88 26.64
C PHE A 467 -1.41 -14.46 27.13
N HIS A 468 -2.59 -13.90 26.82
CA HIS A 468 -3.01 -12.55 27.24
C HIS A 468 -2.02 -11.43 26.90
N LEU A 469 -1.24 -11.57 25.82
CA LEU A 469 -0.22 -10.60 25.41
C LEU A 469 -0.79 -9.34 24.74
N GLY A 470 -2.11 -9.28 24.55
CA GLY A 470 -2.81 -8.14 23.96
C GLY A 470 -2.21 -7.74 22.60
N ILE A 471 -1.83 -6.47 22.45
CA ILE A 471 -1.27 -5.94 21.20
C ILE A 471 0.06 -6.60 20.79
N ILE A 472 0.87 -6.98 21.78
CA ILE A 472 2.19 -7.59 21.54
C ILE A 472 1.98 -8.94 20.85
N GLY A 473 0.93 -9.67 21.23
CA GLY A 473 0.59 -10.94 20.59
C GLY A 473 0.33 -10.82 19.09
N ILE A 474 -0.29 -9.74 18.63
CA ILE A 474 -0.51 -9.49 17.20
C ILE A 474 0.82 -9.21 16.48
N ILE A 475 1.69 -8.37 17.07
CA ILE A 475 3.00 -8.04 16.49
C ILE A 475 3.88 -9.29 16.41
N LEU A 476 3.91 -10.11 17.47
CA LEU A 476 4.63 -11.38 17.49
C LEU A 476 4.07 -12.38 16.47
N GLY A 477 2.75 -12.46 16.33
CA GLY A 477 2.13 -13.24 15.26
C GLY A 477 2.63 -12.82 13.88
N ASN A 478 2.72 -11.52 13.61
CA ASN A 478 3.23 -11.02 12.34
C ASN A 478 4.73 -11.34 12.16
N MET A 479 5.53 -11.34 13.24
CA MET A 479 6.92 -11.80 13.18
C MET A 479 7.03 -13.28 12.80
N VAL A 480 6.13 -14.14 13.31
CA VAL A 480 6.06 -15.55 12.90
C VAL A 480 5.73 -15.65 11.41
N ASN A 481 4.72 -14.90 10.94
CA ASN A 481 4.34 -14.84 9.53
C ASN A 481 5.54 -14.45 8.65
N MET A 482 6.22 -13.35 8.98
CA MET A 482 7.40 -12.88 8.25
C MET A 482 8.54 -13.90 8.29
N SER A 483 8.73 -14.61 9.40
CA SER A 483 9.77 -15.65 9.52
C SER A 483 9.51 -16.83 8.58
N LEU A 484 8.26 -17.30 8.48
CA LEU A 484 7.88 -18.37 7.54
C LEU A 484 8.08 -17.94 6.09
N ARG A 485 7.73 -16.68 5.76
CA ARG A 485 7.94 -16.11 4.43
C ARG A 485 9.42 -16.02 4.08
N ILE A 486 10.24 -15.45 4.98
CA ILE A 486 11.69 -15.40 4.83
C ILE A 486 12.25 -16.79 4.58
N TYR A 487 11.84 -17.79 5.37
CA TYR A 487 12.30 -19.17 5.22
C TYR A 487 12.01 -19.72 3.82
N THR A 488 10.78 -19.58 3.31
CA THR A 488 10.44 -20.09 1.97
C THR A 488 11.14 -19.36 0.83
N CYS A 489 11.19 -18.03 0.87
CA CYS A 489 11.90 -17.25 -0.14
C CYS A 489 13.39 -17.57 -0.14
N TYR A 490 13.96 -17.78 1.05
CA TYR A 490 15.35 -18.16 1.21
C TYR A 490 15.63 -19.59 0.70
N GLN A 491 14.75 -20.55 0.95
CA GLN A 491 14.85 -21.89 0.36
C GLN A 491 14.83 -21.83 -1.17
N TYR A 492 13.98 -20.98 -1.76
CA TYR A 492 13.97 -20.75 -3.20
C TYR A 492 15.30 -20.17 -3.70
N LEU A 493 15.84 -19.15 -3.02
CA LEU A 493 17.15 -18.57 -3.34
C LEU A 493 18.26 -19.64 -3.36
N ILE A 494 18.34 -20.48 -2.32
CA ILE A 494 19.32 -21.57 -2.27
C ILE A 494 19.13 -22.54 -3.43
N ASN A 495 17.90 -22.99 -3.68
CA ASN A 495 17.62 -23.96 -4.73
C ASN A 495 17.91 -23.42 -6.13
N TYR A 496 17.72 -22.11 -6.35
CA TYR A 496 18.07 -21.44 -7.60
C TYR A 496 19.57 -21.52 -7.88
N TYR A 497 20.42 -21.13 -6.93
CA TYR A 497 21.89 -21.17 -7.10
C TYR A 497 22.48 -22.59 -7.01
N LYS A 498 21.81 -23.54 -6.34
CA LYS A 498 22.20 -24.97 -6.38
C LYS A 498 22.01 -25.59 -7.77
N LYS A 499 20.93 -25.23 -8.47
CA LYS A 499 20.61 -25.76 -9.81
C LYS A 499 21.55 -25.25 -10.90
N SER A 500 22.24 -24.12 -10.68
CA SER A 500 23.14 -23.51 -11.68
C SER A 500 24.56 -24.10 -11.76
N GLU A 501 24.82 -25.28 -11.18
CA GLU A 501 26.12 -26.00 -11.22
C GLU A 501 27.35 -25.26 -10.65
N GLU A 502 27.17 -24.12 -9.98
CA GLU A 502 28.24 -23.44 -9.24
C GLU A 502 28.44 -24.08 -7.85
N ARG A 503 28.99 -25.31 -7.82
CA ARG A 503 29.11 -26.11 -6.59
C ARG A 503 30.14 -25.61 -5.57
N LYS A 504 31.06 -24.69 -5.93
CA LYS A 504 32.22 -24.37 -5.08
C LYS A 504 31.96 -23.31 -4.00
N ASP A 505 30.98 -22.42 -4.18
CA ASP A 505 30.70 -21.33 -3.22
C ASP A 505 29.45 -21.58 -2.35
N LEU A 506 28.79 -22.73 -2.49
CA LEU A 506 27.54 -23.08 -1.79
C LEU A 506 27.65 -23.14 -0.25
N LYS A 507 28.85 -23.29 0.32
CA LYS A 507 29.08 -23.22 1.78
C LYS A 507 29.07 -21.77 2.30
N GLU A 508 29.23 -20.77 1.43
CA GLU A 508 29.11 -19.35 1.77
C GLU A 508 27.68 -18.81 1.61
N ILE A 509 26.77 -19.61 1.06
CA ILE A 509 25.35 -19.27 0.88
C ILE A 509 24.56 -19.63 2.13
N HIS A 510 24.85 -18.96 3.25
CA HIS A 510 24.10 -19.11 4.50
C HIS A 510 23.70 -17.74 5.07
N PRO A 511 22.48 -17.51 5.59
CA PRO A 511 22.03 -16.21 6.09
C PRO A 511 22.85 -15.75 7.30
N ILE A 512 23.49 -16.69 7.99
CA ILE A 512 24.42 -16.43 9.10
C ILE A 512 25.62 -15.59 8.62
N ASN A 513 25.96 -15.62 7.33
CA ASN A 513 27.03 -14.78 6.77
C ASN A 513 26.61 -13.31 6.61
N THR A 514 25.31 -13.02 6.60
CA THR A 514 24.76 -11.67 6.63
C THR A 514 24.87 -11.05 8.03
N ILE A 515 24.86 -11.88 9.07
CA ILE A 515 24.98 -11.47 10.46
C ILE A 515 26.44 -11.12 10.77
N SER A 516 26.66 -10.04 11.53
CA SER A 516 28.01 -9.71 12.00
C SER A 516 28.51 -10.82 12.93
N LYS A 517 29.63 -11.44 12.57
CA LYS A 517 30.23 -12.55 13.34
C LYS A 517 31.11 -12.05 14.50
N GLU A 518 31.35 -10.74 14.55
CA GLU A 518 32.26 -10.13 15.52
C GLU A 518 31.57 -9.98 16.88
N PRO A 519 32.00 -10.71 17.93
CA PRO A 519 31.33 -10.69 19.24
C PRO A 519 31.39 -9.31 19.89
N LEU A 520 32.44 -8.53 19.61
CA LEU A 520 32.62 -7.18 20.16
C LEU A 520 31.52 -6.22 19.68
N VAL A 521 31.03 -6.39 18.44
CA VAL A 521 29.89 -5.61 17.92
C VAL A 521 28.64 -5.92 18.75
N TRP A 522 28.33 -7.21 18.95
CA TRP A 522 27.19 -7.63 19.75
C TRP A 522 27.25 -7.15 21.19
N VAL A 523 28.41 -7.33 21.85
CA VAL A 523 28.62 -6.85 23.22
C VAL A 523 28.37 -5.35 23.30
N CYS A 524 28.91 -4.55 22.37
CA CYS A 524 28.71 -3.10 22.38
C CYS A 524 27.23 -2.71 22.20
N PHE A 525 26.51 -3.35 21.28
CA PHE A 525 25.09 -3.05 21.04
C PHE A 525 24.21 -3.49 22.22
N ILE A 526 24.46 -4.67 22.80
CA ILE A 526 23.74 -5.18 23.98
C ILE A 526 24.01 -4.28 25.19
N VAL A 527 25.28 -3.94 25.46
CA VAL A 527 25.65 -3.04 26.56
C VAL A 527 25.02 -1.65 26.36
N SER A 528 25.04 -1.11 25.14
CA SER A 528 24.36 0.17 24.84
C SER A 528 22.86 0.10 25.11
N TRP A 529 22.21 -1.01 24.75
CA TRP A 529 20.79 -1.21 25.03
C TRP A 529 20.51 -1.32 26.53
N ILE A 530 21.32 -2.05 27.28
CA ILE A 530 21.21 -2.16 28.74
C ILE A 530 21.36 -0.78 29.39
N ILE A 531 22.39 -0.02 29.00
CA ILE A 531 22.60 1.34 29.50
C ILE A 531 21.38 2.21 29.16
N GLY A 532 20.90 2.17 27.91
CA GLY A 532 19.71 2.90 27.49
C GLY A 532 18.49 2.57 28.35
N TYR A 533 18.25 1.28 28.64
CA TYR A 533 17.14 0.82 29.46
C TYR A 533 17.21 1.36 30.90
N TYR A 534 18.37 1.27 31.56
CA TYR A 534 18.55 1.81 32.90
C TYR A 534 18.47 3.35 32.93
N MET A 535 19.07 4.03 31.96
CA MET A 535 19.02 5.49 31.85
C MET A 535 17.59 6.01 31.66
N ASN A 536 16.75 5.25 30.95
CA ASN A 536 15.34 5.55 30.80
C ASN A 536 14.62 5.61 32.15
N GLY A 537 14.90 4.63 33.03
CA GLY A 537 14.33 4.56 34.37
C GLY A 537 14.83 5.66 35.32
N ILE A 538 16.07 6.12 35.15
CA ILE A 538 16.67 7.15 36.01
C ILE A 538 16.27 8.57 35.58
N ILE A 539 16.36 8.88 34.29
CA ILE A 539 16.15 10.25 33.77
C ILE A 539 14.67 10.51 33.52
N GLY A 540 13.94 9.50 33.01
CA GLY A 540 12.60 9.66 32.48
C GLY A 540 12.54 10.57 31.25
N TRP A 541 11.32 10.93 30.83
CA TRP A 541 11.09 11.80 29.67
C TRP A 541 10.00 12.85 29.90
N GLU A 542 9.80 13.27 31.16
CA GLU A 542 8.67 14.14 31.48
C GLU A 542 8.88 15.58 31.01
N THR A 543 10.08 16.10 31.21
CA THR A 543 10.47 17.47 30.84
C THR A 543 11.27 17.50 29.53
N LEU A 544 11.25 18.63 28.82
CA LEU A 544 12.07 18.82 27.62
C LEU A 544 13.58 18.65 27.91
N LYS A 545 14.03 19.07 29.10
CA LYS A 545 15.41 18.89 29.55
C LYS A 545 15.77 17.42 29.70
N GLN A 546 14.94 16.63 30.38
CA GLN A 546 15.15 15.18 30.52
C GLN A 546 15.18 14.48 29.15
N LYS A 547 14.25 14.83 28.25
CA LYS A 547 14.23 14.30 26.87
C LYS A 547 15.53 14.61 26.14
N ALA A 548 16.00 15.85 26.19
CA ALA A 548 17.23 16.27 25.52
C ALA A 548 18.46 15.52 26.04
N ILE A 549 18.60 15.38 27.37
CA ILE A 549 19.71 14.65 28.00
C ILE A 549 19.64 13.16 27.61
N TYR A 550 18.46 12.55 27.69
CA TYR A 550 18.30 11.13 27.39
C TYR A 550 18.58 10.80 25.92
N VAL A 551 18.10 11.63 25.00
CA VAL A 551 18.41 11.50 23.55
C VAL A 551 19.90 11.72 23.30
N PHE A 552 20.54 12.68 23.97
CA PHE A 552 21.97 12.94 23.83
C PHE A 552 22.83 11.74 24.25
N ILE A 553 22.49 11.10 25.38
CA ILE A 553 23.15 9.85 25.81
C ILE A 553 22.99 8.77 24.74
N GLY A 554 21.78 8.62 24.18
CA GLY A 554 21.52 7.68 23.10
C GLY A 554 22.36 7.92 21.85
N MET A 555 22.52 9.17 21.45
CA MET A 555 23.38 9.54 20.32
C MET A 555 24.84 9.17 20.57
N ILE A 556 25.37 9.41 21.77
CA ILE A 556 26.75 9.02 22.13
C ILE A 556 26.91 7.49 22.05
N LEU A 557 26.01 6.72 22.67
CA LEU A 557 26.05 5.26 22.63
C LEU A 557 25.96 4.72 21.20
N ALA A 558 25.11 5.32 20.36
CA ALA A 558 24.97 4.98 18.96
C ALA A 558 26.26 5.28 18.17
N LEU A 559 26.89 6.43 18.39
CA LEU A 559 28.16 6.81 17.75
C LEU A 559 29.29 5.85 18.13
N ILE A 560 29.41 5.48 19.40
CA ILE A 560 30.41 4.51 19.88
C ILE A 560 30.19 3.15 19.21
N SER A 561 28.95 2.66 19.22
CA SER A 561 28.59 1.38 18.59
C SER A 561 28.81 1.41 17.07
N THR A 562 28.54 2.54 16.43
CA THR A 562 28.82 2.76 15.00
C THR A 562 30.32 2.73 14.73
N ALA A 563 31.15 3.39 15.54
CA ALA A 563 32.59 3.42 15.37
C ALA A 563 33.20 2.01 15.47
N ILE A 564 32.74 1.22 16.45
CA ILE A 564 33.14 -0.17 16.64
C ILE A 564 32.71 -1.04 15.47
N LEU A 565 31.46 -0.91 15.02
CA LEU A 565 30.95 -1.62 13.85
C LEU A 565 31.81 -1.30 12.62
N CYS A 566 32.08 -0.02 12.36
CA CYS A 566 32.90 0.42 11.24
C CYS A 566 34.36 -0.06 11.35
N TRP A 567 34.89 -0.17 12.56
CA TRP A 567 36.25 -0.67 12.80
C TRP A 567 36.38 -2.17 12.54
N LYS A 568 35.38 -2.95 12.91
CA LYS A 568 35.36 -4.42 12.78
C LYS A 568 34.88 -4.90 11.40
N GLU A 569 33.93 -4.20 10.78
CA GLU A 569 33.33 -4.55 9.48
C GLU A 569 33.95 -3.74 8.31
N LYS A 570 35.27 -3.49 8.36
CA LYS A 570 35.98 -2.70 7.34
C LYS A 570 35.90 -3.31 5.94
N SER A 571 35.91 -4.64 5.83
CA SER A 571 35.79 -5.35 4.56
C SER A 571 34.46 -5.05 3.87
N PHE A 572 33.36 -5.20 4.61
CA PHE A 572 32.02 -4.88 4.13
C PHE A 572 31.87 -3.41 3.71
N LEU A 573 32.42 -2.47 4.49
CA LEU A 573 32.35 -1.05 4.14
C LEU A 573 33.13 -0.71 2.86
N ARG A 574 34.26 -1.39 2.60
CA ARG A 574 35.01 -1.23 1.35
C ARG A 574 34.21 -1.76 0.16
N GLU A 575 33.64 -2.96 0.27
CA GLU A 575 32.78 -3.55 -0.76
C GLU A 575 31.57 -2.64 -1.05
N PHE A 576 30.86 -2.20 -0.01
CA PHE A 576 29.72 -1.30 -0.16
C PHE A 576 30.07 0.00 -0.89
N LYS A 577 31.23 0.61 -0.57
CA LYS A 577 31.71 1.83 -1.21
C LYS A 577 32.10 1.62 -2.68
N GLU A 578 32.64 0.45 -3.01
CA GLU A 578 32.97 0.07 -4.37
C GLU A 578 31.70 -0.13 -5.22
N TYR A 579 30.70 -0.83 -4.68
CA TYR A 579 29.40 -1.01 -5.33
C TYR A 579 28.63 0.29 -5.55
N TYR A 580 28.63 1.19 -4.56
CA TYR A 580 28.01 2.51 -4.70
C TYR A 580 28.66 3.31 -5.84
N ARG A 581 29.97 3.11 -6.09
CA ARG A 581 30.69 3.74 -7.19
C ARG A 581 30.25 3.19 -8.55
N ILE A 582 30.10 1.86 -8.64
CA ILE A 582 29.65 1.15 -9.86
C ILE A 582 28.20 1.50 -10.21
N LEU A 583 27.32 1.67 -9.22
CA LEU A 583 25.92 2.07 -9.44
C LEU A 583 25.77 3.53 -9.87
N ARG A 584 26.77 4.38 -9.62
CA ARG A 584 26.78 5.81 -9.96
C ARG A 584 27.43 6.10 -11.31
N SER A 585 28.36 5.25 -11.76
CA SER A 585 28.98 5.28 -13.10
C SER A 585 28.06 4.69 -14.15
#